data_AF-A0A6N3DSW7-F1
#
_entry.id   AF-A0A6N3DSW7-F1
#
_cell.length_a   1.000
_cell.length_b   1.000
_cell.length_c   1.000
_cell.angle_alpha   90.00
_cell.angle_beta   90.00
_cell.angle_gamma   90.00
#
_symmetry.space_group_name_H-M   'P 1'
#
loop_
_entity.id
_entity.type
_entity.pdbx_description
1 polymer ?
#
loop_
_entity_poly.entity_id
_entity_poly.type
_entity_poly.pdbx_seq_one_letter_code
_entity_poly.pdbx_strand_id
1 'polypeptide(L)'
;MINIHGDGYNTIDGGWLLCNGKNQTEIKKKYKKVWKQIAERFKNYDEHLLFESMNEEFDGSYSEPNKEYYQNINDYNQIFVDTVRKTGDNNTKRWLIIPGWNTNIDYTAGDYGFKLPTDQYRDKSIDKEEQRIRISVHYYSPWDFCGGENCVITQWGNEADDPSKTSTTCDETYMKNQLNLMKTTFADKGYPVFIGEYGSIDKTSYDSENEYYRAYFARKLCQLSRKNGCIPMYWDNGYNGVHGFGLFDRTTCEVTQPVIIDAIMEGFGQKASQNSTLMSVRLYVSDSKYWTTIQSDNTARITKKGGTYTLKLKGDKDMLSNITTIALKDCNVELGNQTKSDFTNAQIVIDKVRFNGTDYTVKENKNDEVFSEKGSLQMELINQWSEAEPMIEGLQKKESFSFQDADYKDENVLEVTFTISNLK
;
A
#
# COMPACT_ATOMS: atom_id res chain seq x y z
N MET A 1 -21.04 -1.20 -0.97
CA MET A 1 -21.34 0.06 -0.25
C MET A 1 -22.17 0.93 -1.19
N ILE A 2 -23.13 1.70 -0.68
CA ILE A 2 -23.90 2.69 -1.44
C ILE A 2 -23.72 4.04 -0.75
N ASN A 3 -23.49 5.11 -1.51
CA ASN A 3 -23.39 6.47 -1.01
C ASN A 3 -24.15 7.46 -1.91
N ILE A 4 -24.04 8.73 -1.52
CA ILE A 4 -24.32 9.90 -2.35
C ILE A 4 -22.94 10.42 -2.78
N HIS A 5 -22.67 10.50 -4.08
CA HIS A 5 -21.29 10.61 -4.57
C HIS A 5 -20.96 12.00 -5.12
N GLY A 6 -21.19 12.25 -6.42
CA GLY A 6 -20.94 13.55 -7.05
C GLY A 6 -21.92 14.66 -6.68
N ASP A 7 -22.95 14.36 -5.88
CA ASP A 7 -23.96 15.34 -5.45
C ASP A 7 -23.39 16.48 -4.58
N GLY A 8 -22.23 16.25 -3.95
CA GLY A 8 -21.48 17.21 -3.13
C GLY A 8 -20.39 17.99 -3.86
N TYR A 9 -20.17 17.70 -5.14
CA TYR A 9 -19.05 18.28 -5.88
C TYR A 9 -19.37 19.68 -6.37
N ASN A 10 -18.52 20.64 -5.99
CA ASN A 10 -18.58 22.02 -6.50
C ASN A 10 -18.22 22.11 -8.00
N THR A 11 -17.65 21.05 -8.56
CA THR A 11 -17.17 20.97 -9.95
C THR A 11 -18.16 20.30 -10.90
N ILE A 12 -19.24 19.71 -10.40
CA ILE A 12 -20.25 19.01 -11.21
C ILE A 12 -21.52 19.87 -11.32
N ASP A 13 -22.00 20.08 -12.55
CA ASP A 13 -23.29 20.72 -12.78
C ASP A 13 -24.43 19.90 -12.17
N GLY A 14 -25.29 20.55 -11.38
CA GLY A 14 -26.36 19.88 -10.63
C GLY A 14 -25.98 19.39 -9.22
N GLY A 15 -24.73 19.61 -8.77
CA GLY A 15 -24.35 19.43 -7.37
C GLY A 15 -25.27 20.22 -6.42
N TRP A 16 -25.70 19.61 -5.32
CA TRP A 16 -26.72 20.17 -4.43
C TRP A 16 -26.47 19.95 -2.93
N LEU A 17 -25.57 19.05 -2.55
CA LEU A 17 -25.25 18.75 -1.14
C LEU A 17 -24.22 19.71 -0.52
N LEU A 18 -23.92 20.81 -1.20
CA LEU A 18 -22.84 21.73 -0.88
C LEU A 18 -22.86 22.26 0.57
N CYS A 19 -21.82 21.98 1.35
CA CYS A 19 -21.67 22.42 2.74
C CYS A 19 -21.48 23.95 2.89
N ASN A 20 -21.00 24.60 1.82
CA ASN A 20 -20.90 26.06 1.64
C ASN A 20 -22.15 26.66 0.96
N GLY A 21 -23.18 25.85 0.69
CA GLY A 21 -24.42 26.29 0.05
C GLY A 21 -25.24 27.24 0.93
N LYS A 22 -25.84 28.28 0.32
CA LYS A 22 -26.56 29.34 1.05
C LYS A 22 -27.81 28.87 1.79
N ASN A 23 -28.52 27.84 1.28
CA ASN A 23 -29.80 27.39 1.84
C ASN A 23 -29.68 26.01 2.50
N GLN A 24 -28.91 25.95 3.59
CA GLN A 24 -28.69 24.74 4.37
C GLN A 24 -29.98 24.07 4.84
N THR A 25 -31.03 24.84 5.13
CA THR A 25 -32.34 24.29 5.52
C THR A 25 -32.94 23.41 4.43
N GLU A 26 -32.95 23.87 3.17
CA GLU A 26 -33.51 23.07 2.07
C GLU A 26 -32.58 21.91 1.67
N ILE A 27 -31.26 22.10 1.73
CA ILE A 27 -30.28 21.03 1.47
C ILE A 27 -30.46 19.89 2.48
N LYS A 28 -30.48 20.19 3.78
CA LYS A 28 -30.69 19.20 4.87
C LYS A 28 -32.03 18.47 4.73
N LYS A 29 -33.07 19.18 4.30
CA LYS A 29 -34.40 18.59 4.04
C LYS A 29 -34.41 17.67 2.82
N LYS A 30 -33.75 18.05 1.73
CA LYS A 30 -33.57 17.19 0.54
C LYS A 30 -32.75 15.95 0.90
N TYR A 31 -31.62 16.13 1.58
CA TYR A 31 -30.72 15.07 2.03
C TYR A 31 -31.44 14.02 2.89
N LYS A 32 -32.22 14.46 3.89
CA LYS A 32 -33.09 13.58 4.69
C LYS A 32 -34.06 12.76 3.83
N LYS A 33 -34.70 13.37 2.83
CA LYS A 33 -35.65 12.68 1.94
C LYS A 33 -34.96 11.66 1.02
N VAL A 34 -33.77 11.99 0.51
CA VAL A 34 -32.97 11.07 -0.32
C VAL A 34 -32.57 9.85 0.50
N TRP A 35 -31.97 10.06 1.68
CA TRP A 35 -31.57 8.95 2.53
C TRP A 35 -32.72 8.11 3.04
N LYS A 36 -33.88 8.73 3.34
CA LYS A 36 -35.08 7.97 3.70
C LYS A 36 -35.48 7.00 2.57
N GLN A 37 -35.51 7.46 1.32
CA GLN A 37 -35.87 6.61 0.18
C GLN A 37 -34.87 5.47 -0.05
N ILE A 38 -33.57 5.76 0.03
CA ILE A 38 -32.51 4.74 -0.09
C ILE A 38 -32.63 3.72 1.05
N ALA A 39 -32.73 4.19 2.29
CA ALA A 39 -32.84 3.33 3.46
C ALA A 39 -34.09 2.44 3.42
N GLU A 40 -35.27 2.98 3.05
CA GLU A 40 -36.50 2.21 2.89
C GLU A 40 -36.41 1.17 1.78
N ARG A 41 -35.77 1.50 0.64
CA ARG A 41 -35.58 0.56 -0.47
C ARG A 41 -34.76 -0.66 -0.04
N PHE A 42 -33.70 -0.44 0.72
CA PHE A 42 -32.71 -1.46 1.03
C PHE A 42 -32.82 -2.02 2.46
N LYS A 43 -33.87 -1.67 3.21
CA LYS A 43 -34.01 -2.01 4.64
C LYS A 43 -33.95 -3.51 4.96
N ASN A 44 -34.32 -4.37 4.01
CA ASN A 44 -34.35 -5.83 4.17
C ASN A 44 -33.05 -6.53 3.74
N TYR A 45 -32.07 -5.81 3.17
CA TYR A 45 -30.77 -6.38 2.82
C TYR A 45 -29.96 -6.64 4.10
N ASP A 46 -29.12 -7.66 4.08
CA ASP A 46 -28.32 -8.10 5.23
C ASP A 46 -27.17 -7.13 5.55
N GLU A 47 -26.29 -7.53 6.47
CA GLU A 47 -25.16 -6.74 6.96
C GLU A 47 -24.03 -6.53 5.95
N HIS A 48 -24.02 -7.23 4.81
CA HIS A 48 -23.03 -7.01 3.75
C HIS A 48 -23.27 -5.69 3.03
N LEU A 49 -24.50 -5.19 3.02
CA LEU A 49 -24.81 -3.87 2.49
C LEU A 49 -24.49 -2.77 3.51
N LEU A 50 -23.56 -1.90 3.13
CA LEU A 50 -23.11 -0.74 3.90
C LEU A 50 -23.62 0.55 3.26
N PHE A 51 -23.95 1.54 4.07
CA PHE A 51 -24.23 2.91 3.62
C PHE A 51 -23.16 3.88 4.11
N GLU A 52 -22.68 4.72 3.22
CA GLU A 52 -21.81 5.86 3.53
C GLU A 52 -22.59 7.16 3.29
N SER A 53 -22.51 8.10 4.22
CA SER A 53 -23.39 9.28 4.26
C SER A 53 -23.26 10.19 3.03
N MET A 54 -22.05 10.39 2.52
CA MET A 54 -21.72 11.22 1.35
C MET A 54 -20.25 11.00 0.96
N ASN A 55 -19.87 11.38 -0.25
CA ASN A 55 -18.49 11.32 -0.73
C ASN A 55 -17.85 12.72 -0.69
N GLU A 56 -16.63 12.81 -0.15
CA GLU A 56 -15.73 13.96 -0.33
C GLU A 56 -16.39 15.35 -0.24
N GLU A 57 -17.24 15.57 0.76
CA GLU A 57 -17.93 16.86 0.93
C GLU A 57 -16.97 17.91 1.52
N PHE A 58 -16.85 19.05 0.84
CA PHE A 58 -16.05 20.21 1.24
C PHE A 58 -16.41 21.45 0.41
N ASP A 59 -15.79 22.60 0.69
CA ASP A 59 -16.10 23.88 0.03
C ASP A 59 -15.34 24.12 -1.29
N GLY A 60 -14.58 23.14 -1.77
CA GLY A 60 -13.72 23.27 -2.95
C GLY A 60 -12.32 23.84 -2.65
N SER A 61 -12.04 24.26 -1.42
CA SER A 61 -10.71 24.69 -0.98
C SER A 61 -9.97 23.56 -0.28
N TYR A 62 -8.71 23.35 -0.68
CA TYR A 62 -7.80 22.39 -0.02
C TYR A 62 -7.04 23.00 1.18
N SER A 63 -7.44 24.21 1.60
CA SER A 63 -6.92 24.86 2.82
C SER A 63 -7.58 24.31 4.09
N GLU A 64 -7.19 24.86 5.24
CA GLU A 64 -7.86 24.56 6.52
C GLU A 64 -9.40 24.71 6.39
N PRO A 65 -10.17 23.73 6.92
CA PRO A 65 -11.63 23.75 6.83
C PRO A 65 -12.28 24.97 7.47
N ASN A 66 -13.29 25.51 6.79
CA ASN A 66 -14.18 26.47 7.42
C ASN A 66 -15.07 25.75 8.47
N LYS A 67 -14.99 26.19 9.73
CA LYS A 67 -15.72 25.56 10.85
C LYS A 67 -17.25 25.60 10.71
N GLU A 68 -17.82 26.63 10.08
CA GLU A 68 -19.26 26.72 9.84
C GLU A 68 -19.70 25.69 8.79
N TYR A 69 -18.93 25.56 7.70
CA TYR A 69 -19.21 24.59 6.66
C TYR A 69 -19.00 23.15 7.14
N TYR A 70 -18.00 22.91 7.99
CA TYR A 70 -17.81 21.61 8.63
C TYR A 70 -18.97 21.29 9.59
N GLN A 71 -19.54 22.28 10.28
CA GLN A 71 -20.75 22.03 11.07
C GLN A 71 -21.93 21.57 10.19
N ASN A 72 -22.04 22.03 8.94
CA ASN A 72 -23.04 21.50 8.00
C ASN A 72 -22.77 20.02 7.64
N ILE A 73 -21.52 19.63 7.41
CA ILE A 73 -21.11 18.23 7.20
C ILE A 73 -21.48 17.35 8.41
N ASN A 74 -21.21 17.83 9.63
CA ASN A 74 -21.61 17.12 10.85
C ASN A 74 -23.13 16.99 10.96
N ASP A 75 -23.89 18.02 10.60
CA ASP A 75 -25.35 17.98 10.59
C ASP A 75 -25.87 16.98 9.55
N TYR A 76 -25.24 16.90 8.37
CA TYR A 76 -25.57 15.90 7.36
C TYR A 76 -25.33 14.49 7.92
N ASN A 77 -24.16 14.24 8.52
CA ASN A 77 -23.84 12.95 9.15
C ASN A 77 -24.86 12.54 10.22
N GLN A 78 -25.29 13.46 11.09
CA GLN A 78 -26.32 13.16 12.09
C GLN A 78 -27.69 12.90 11.45
N ILE A 79 -28.09 13.70 10.45
CA ILE A 79 -29.35 13.49 9.70
C ILE A 79 -29.35 12.11 9.05
N PHE A 80 -28.24 11.70 8.46
CA PHE A 80 -28.07 10.39 7.84
C PHE A 80 -28.26 9.26 8.85
N VAL A 81 -27.51 9.24 9.95
CA VAL A 81 -27.59 8.19 10.99
C VAL A 81 -29.01 8.08 11.52
N ASP A 82 -29.59 9.21 11.94
CA ASP A 82 -30.97 9.24 12.44
C ASP A 82 -31.97 8.70 11.43
N THR A 83 -31.85 9.14 10.18
CA THR A 83 -32.81 8.81 9.12
C THR A 83 -32.74 7.32 8.80
N VAL A 84 -31.54 6.77 8.62
CA VAL A 84 -31.38 5.34 8.33
C VAL A 84 -31.91 4.50 9.49
N ARG A 85 -31.50 4.78 10.74
CA ARG A 85 -31.94 4.00 11.90
C ARG A 85 -33.45 4.02 12.09
N LYS A 86 -34.09 5.18 11.90
CA LYS A 86 -35.56 5.35 12.04
C LYS A 86 -36.38 4.58 10.99
N THR A 87 -35.77 4.03 9.95
CA THR A 87 -36.49 3.17 9.00
C THR A 87 -36.71 1.72 9.49
N GLY A 88 -36.06 1.31 10.59
CA GLY A 88 -36.30 0.01 11.21
C GLY A 88 -35.59 -1.17 10.52
N ASP A 89 -36.01 -2.40 10.86
CA ASP A 89 -35.49 -3.65 10.32
C ASP A 89 -33.95 -3.75 10.39
N ASN A 90 -33.27 -4.25 9.35
CA ASN A 90 -31.81 -4.40 9.38
C ASN A 90 -31.08 -3.05 9.48
N ASN A 91 -31.74 -1.93 9.16
CA ASN A 91 -31.12 -0.61 9.25
C ASN A 91 -30.86 -0.18 10.69
N THR A 92 -31.52 -0.76 11.71
CA THR A 92 -31.20 -0.51 13.13
C THR A 92 -29.87 -1.11 13.56
N LYS A 93 -29.34 -2.08 12.80
CA LYS A 93 -28.07 -2.81 13.06
C LYS A 93 -26.99 -2.58 12.01
N ARG A 94 -27.37 -2.02 10.86
CA ARG A 94 -26.49 -1.81 9.69
C ARG A 94 -25.28 -0.96 10.06
N TRP A 95 -24.11 -1.37 9.60
CA TRP A 95 -22.91 -0.54 9.66
C TRP A 95 -23.08 0.71 8.79
N LEU A 96 -22.87 1.89 9.38
CA LEU A 96 -22.91 3.18 8.70
C LEU A 96 -21.51 3.76 8.61
N ILE A 97 -21.15 4.36 7.49
CA ILE A 97 -19.82 4.91 7.23
C ILE A 97 -19.93 6.44 7.18
N ILE A 98 -19.07 7.13 7.92
CA ILE A 98 -19.13 8.57 8.18
C ILE A 98 -17.82 9.23 7.75
N PRO A 99 -17.83 10.06 6.70
CA PRO A 99 -16.69 10.86 6.28
C PRO A 99 -16.55 12.14 7.13
N GLY A 100 -15.32 12.64 7.21
CA GLY A 100 -15.03 14.03 7.55
C GLY A 100 -14.88 14.92 6.31
N TRP A 101 -14.27 16.08 6.49
CA TRP A 101 -14.02 17.06 5.44
C TRP A 101 -13.17 16.48 4.30
N ASN A 102 -13.73 16.47 3.09
CA ASN A 102 -13.10 15.94 1.88
C ASN A 102 -12.51 14.52 2.05
N THR A 103 -13.02 13.71 2.99
CA THR A 103 -12.41 12.42 3.41
C THR A 103 -10.90 12.49 3.75
N ASN A 104 -10.40 13.69 4.08
CA ASN A 104 -9.00 13.92 4.39
C ASN A 104 -8.70 13.44 5.83
N ILE A 105 -7.63 12.67 6.00
CA ILE A 105 -7.26 12.08 7.29
C ILE A 105 -6.95 13.16 8.34
N ASP A 106 -6.12 14.15 8.01
CA ASP A 106 -5.72 15.19 8.97
C ASP A 106 -6.92 16.04 9.41
N TYR A 107 -7.82 16.39 8.49
CA TYR A 107 -9.04 17.14 8.79
C TYR A 107 -10.14 16.32 9.45
N THR A 108 -10.05 14.99 9.43
CA THR A 108 -10.98 14.09 10.12
C THR A 108 -10.50 13.74 11.53
N ALA A 109 -9.21 13.42 11.69
CA ALA A 109 -8.63 13.01 12.96
C ALA A 109 -8.11 14.18 13.83
N GLY A 110 -7.76 15.30 13.22
CA GLY A 110 -7.30 16.51 13.90
C GLY A 110 -8.43 17.40 14.45
N ASP A 111 -8.05 18.49 15.12
CA ASP A 111 -8.99 19.44 15.73
C ASP A 111 -9.51 20.49 14.72
N TYR A 112 -10.13 20.01 13.64
CA TYR A 112 -10.66 20.85 12.56
C TYR A 112 -12.19 20.96 12.54
N GLY A 113 -12.87 20.22 13.42
CA GLY A 113 -14.32 20.33 13.61
C GLY A 113 -15.10 19.05 13.37
N PHE A 114 -14.46 17.92 13.02
CA PHE A 114 -15.14 16.64 12.89
C PHE A 114 -15.87 16.26 14.20
N LYS A 115 -17.12 15.81 14.08
CA LYS A 115 -17.91 15.28 15.20
C LYS A 115 -18.53 13.95 14.82
N LEU A 116 -18.32 12.94 15.68
CA LEU A 116 -19.03 11.68 15.56
C LEU A 116 -20.54 11.91 15.78
N PRO A 117 -21.41 11.40 14.90
CA PRO A 117 -22.84 11.45 15.13
C PRO A 117 -23.23 10.52 16.27
N THR A 118 -24.28 10.89 17.00
CA THR A 118 -24.91 10.01 17.99
C THR A 118 -25.71 8.91 17.29
N ASP A 119 -25.64 7.68 17.81
CA ASP A 119 -26.36 6.50 17.26
C ASP A 119 -27.44 5.99 18.22
N GLN A 120 -28.29 6.92 18.69
CA GLN A 120 -29.27 6.67 19.76
C GLN A 120 -30.47 5.78 19.34
N TYR A 121 -30.66 5.57 18.03
CA TYR A 121 -31.75 4.76 17.46
C TYR A 121 -31.28 3.38 17.00
N ARG A 122 -30.05 2.99 17.36
CA ARG A 122 -29.51 1.63 17.14
C ARG A 122 -30.35 0.59 17.88
N ASP A 123 -30.39 -0.62 17.32
CA ASP A 123 -31.02 -1.76 17.97
C ASP A 123 -30.42 -2.01 19.37
N LYS A 124 -31.29 -2.16 20.37
CA LYS A 124 -30.89 -2.38 21.77
C LYS A 124 -30.26 -3.76 21.99
N SER A 125 -30.36 -4.68 21.03
CA SER A 125 -29.67 -5.97 21.08
C SER A 125 -28.17 -5.85 20.82
N ILE A 126 -27.70 -4.75 20.23
CA ILE A 126 -26.27 -4.47 20.06
C ILE A 126 -25.72 -3.99 21.40
N ASP A 127 -24.55 -4.49 21.77
CA ASP A 127 -23.90 -4.06 23.01
C ASP A 127 -23.78 -2.51 23.05
N LYS A 128 -23.96 -1.94 24.23
CA LYS A 128 -23.85 -0.48 24.43
C LYS A 128 -22.44 0.03 24.11
N GLU A 129 -21.43 -0.81 24.29
CA GLU A 129 -20.02 -0.50 24.06
C GLU A 129 -19.62 -0.72 22.59
N GLU A 130 -20.37 -1.55 21.86
CA GLU A 130 -20.15 -1.78 20.43
C GLU A 130 -20.65 -0.60 19.59
N GLN A 131 -19.79 -0.11 18.69
CA GLN A 131 -20.16 0.90 17.70
C GLN A 131 -20.69 0.24 16.43
N ARG A 132 -21.62 0.91 15.75
CA ARG A 132 -22.09 0.54 14.40
C ARG A 132 -21.82 1.63 13.37
N ILE A 133 -20.77 2.40 13.63
CA ILE A 133 -20.25 3.47 12.78
C ILE A 133 -18.80 3.13 12.40
N ARG A 134 -18.45 3.37 11.14
CA ARG A 134 -17.08 3.37 10.60
C ARG A 134 -16.71 4.77 10.12
N ILE A 135 -15.43 5.08 10.09
CA ILE A 135 -14.93 6.39 9.63
C ILE A 135 -14.41 6.25 8.21
N SER A 136 -14.91 7.10 7.31
CA SER A 136 -14.45 7.13 5.92
C SER A 136 -13.33 8.14 5.73
N VAL A 137 -12.25 7.69 5.09
CA VAL A 137 -11.13 8.53 4.63
C VAL A 137 -10.64 8.03 3.28
N HIS A 138 -10.03 8.88 2.45
CA HIS A 138 -9.37 8.47 1.20
C HIS A 138 -7.86 8.64 1.31
N TYR A 139 -7.10 7.90 0.49
CA TYR A 139 -5.64 7.95 0.51
C TYR A 139 -5.03 7.98 -0.90
N TYR A 140 -4.56 9.16 -1.31
CA TYR A 140 -3.88 9.42 -2.59
C TYR A 140 -2.57 10.22 -2.39
N SER A 141 -1.89 10.02 -1.26
CA SER A 141 -0.65 10.74 -0.93
C SER A 141 0.59 9.89 -1.29
N PRO A 142 1.57 10.43 -2.05
CA PRO A 142 1.62 11.79 -2.57
C PRO A 142 0.79 11.93 -3.86
N TRP A 143 0.14 13.08 -4.01
CA TRP A 143 -0.78 13.34 -5.12
C TRP A 143 -0.08 13.28 -6.48
N ASP A 144 1.13 13.80 -6.58
CA ASP A 144 1.93 13.80 -7.82
C ASP A 144 2.14 12.39 -8.39
N PHE A 145 2.33 11.38 -7.55
CA PHE A 145 2.39 9.96 -7.92
C PHE A 145 1.00 9.37 -8.14
N CYS A 146 0.07 9.60 -7.21
CA CYS A 146 -1.21 8.88 -7.17
C CYS A 146 -2.26 9.38 -8.17
N GLY A 147 -2.36 10.69 -8.39
CA GLY A 147 -3.40 11.30 -9.22
C GLY A 147 -2.93 12.46 -10.12
N GLY A 148 -1.70 12.92 -9.94
CA GLY A 148 -1.11 13.98 -10.75
C GLY A 148 -0.81 13.49 -12.16
N GLU A 149 -1.52 14.03 -13.15
CA GLU A 149 -1.38 13.74 -14.58
C GLU A 149 -0.09 14.32 -15.23
N ASN A 150 1.03 14.26 -14.50
CA ASN A 150 2.35 14.64 -14.99
C ASN A 150 3.23 13.40 -15.20
N CYS A 151 4.21 13.52 -16.10
CA CYS A 151 5.16 12.47 -16.46
C CYS A 151 6.42 12.42 -15.58
N VAL A 152 6.50 13.24 -14.53
CA VAL A 152 7.73 13.40 -13.73
C VAL A 152 7.76 12.37 -12.61
N ILE A 153 6.73 12.35 -11.77
CA ILE A 153 6.69 11.48 -10.59
C ILE A 153 6.03 10.15 -10.95
N THR A 154 6.86 9.15 -11.27
CA THR A 154 6.46 7.82 -11.75
C THR A 154 6.89 6.68 -10.82
N GLN A 155 7.68 6.96 -9.78
CA GLN A 155 8.16 5.99 -8.80
C GLN A 155 7.73 6.40 -7.39
N TRP A 156 7.66 5.44 -6.46
CA TRP A 156 7.25 5.71 -5.09
C TRP A 156 7.93 4.81 -4.05
N GLY A 157 8.23 5.41 -2.90
CA GLY A 157 8.71 4.77 -1.68
C GLY A 157 10.16 4.29 -1.77
N ASN A 158 10.60 3.53 -0.76
CA ASN A 158 11.98 3.09 -0.61
C ASN A 158 12.45 2.06 -1.66
N GLU A 159 11.53 1.52 -2.47
CA GLU A 159 11.88 0.68 -3.62
C GLU A 159 12.17 1.52 -4.88
N ALA A 160 11.95 2.84 -4.86
CA ALA A 160 12.27 3.74 -5.97
C ALA A 160 13.78 3.93 -6.14
N ASP A 161 14.22 3.88 -7.39
CA ASP A 161 15.65 3.91 -7.75
C ASP A 161 16.08 5.27 -8.30
N ASP A 162 15.13 6.10 -8.75
CA ASP A 162 15.38 7.43 -9.30
C ASP A 162 14.74 8.53 -8.43
N PRO A 163 15.55 9.28 -7.66
CA PRO A 163 15.06 10.41 -6.86
C PRO A 163 14.39 11.51 -7.69
N SER A 164 14.73 11.65 -8.98
CA SER A 164 14.10 12.65 -9.85
C SER A 164 12.67 12.28 -10.27
N LYS A 165 12.31 11.00 -10.11
CA LYS A 165 10.98 10.44 -10.41
C LYS A 165 10.15 10.14 -9.17
N THR A 166 10.62 10.53 -8.00
CA THR A 166 10.02 10.21 -6.71
C THR A 166 9.65 11.49 -5.96
N SER A 167 8.47 11.52 -5.36
CA SER A 167 8.09 12.66 -4.52
C SER A 167 9.01 12.75 -3.31
N THR A 168 9.36 13.97 -2.90
CA THR A 168 10.16 14.20 -1.67
C THR A 168 9.31 14.14 -0.40
N THR A 169 8.01 13.89 -0.54
CA THR A 169 7.04 13.82 0.57
C THR A 169 6.19 12.56 0.47
N CYS A 170 5.50 12.24 1.55
CA CYS A 170 4.55 11.13 1.62
C CYS A 170 5.14 9.74 1.31
N ASP A 171 6.30 9.45 1.88
CA ASP A 171 6.92 8.12 1.88
C ASP A 171 6.14 7.12 2.77
N GLU A 172 6.68 5.91 2.94
CA GLU A 172 6.12 4.89 3.82
C GLU A 172 6.00 5.36 5.27
N THR A 173 6.90 6.23 5.74
CA THR A 173 6.84 6.79 7.09
C THR A 173 5.60 7.65 7.24
N TYR A 174 5.34 8.55 6.29
CA TYR A 174 4.13 9.35 6.28
C TYR A 174 2.87 8.49 6.19
N MET A 175 2.83 7.51 5.27
CA MET A 175 1.70 6.57 5.17
C MET A 175 1.43 5.83 6.49
N LYS A 176 2.50 5.33 7.13
CA LYS A 176 2.40 4.69 8.44
C LYS A 176 1.85 5.63 9.50
N ASN A 177 2.31 6.88 9.54
CA ASN A 177 1.87 7.87 10.51
C ASN A 177 0.39 8.24 10.33
N GLN A 178 -0.06 8.43 9.08
CA GLN A 178 -1.46 8.70 8.74
C GLN A 178 -2.39 7.56 9.19
N LEU A 179 -2.02 6.31 8.90
CA LEU A 179 -2.84 5.16 9.30
C LEU A 179 -2.81 4.91 10.82
N ASN A 180 -1.68 5.20 11.48
CA ASN A 180 -1.59 5.14 12.95
C ASN A 180 -2.42 6.26 13.63
N LEU A 181 -2.47 7.46 13.04
CA LEU A 181 -3.34 8.53 13.50
C LEU A 181 -4.81 8.08 13.46
N MET A 182 -5.25 7.47 12.37
CA MET A 182 -6.61 6.94 12.26
C MET A 182 -6.88 5.79 13.25
N LYS A 183 -5.90 4.90 13.46
CA LYS A 183 -6.00 3.83 14.45
C LYS A 183 -6.25 4.37 15.86
N THR A 184 -5.36 5.25 16.32
CA THR A 184 -5.38 5.80 17.68
C THR A 184 -6.58 6.72 17.91
N THR A 185 -7.01 7.43 16.87
CA THR A 185 -8.12 8.38 16.99
C THR A 185 -9.48 7.67 16.99
N PHE A 186 -9.63 6.61 16.19
CA PHE A 186 -10.92 5.96 15.92
C PHE A 186 -10.93 4.45 16.13
N ALA A 187 -10.05 3.69 15.46
CA ALA A 187 -10.13 2.23 15.45
C ALA A 187 -10.01 1.63 16.87
N ASP A 188 -9.09 2.13 17.68
CA ASP A 188 -8.88 1.70 19.07
C ASP A 188 -10.04 2.06 20.00
N LYS A 189 -10.93 2.96 19.56
CA LYS A 189 -12.16 3.35 20.26
C LYS A 189 -13.39 2.63 19.73
N GLY A 190 -13.20 1.60 18.90
CA GLY A 190 -14.27 0.77 18.36
C GLY A 190 -14.90 1.29 17.08
N TYR A 191 -14.33 2.31 16.42
CA TYR A 191 -14.80 2.81 15.12
C TYR A 191 -13.82 2.38 14.02
N PRO A 192 -14.05 1.23 13.33
CA PRO A 192 -13.17 0.80 12.25
C PRO A 192 -13.05 1.85 11.16
N VAL A 193 -11.87 1.93 10.55
CA VAL A 193 -11.59 2.92 9.52
C VAL A 193 -11.74 2.28 8.15
N PHE A 194 -12.55 2.89 7.31
CA PHE A 194 -12.79 2.51 5.93
C PHE A 194 -12.01 3.48 5.04
N ILE A 195 -10.95 2.98 4.39
CA ILE A 195 -10.25 3.78 3.39
C ILE A 195 -11.04 3.60 2.09
N GLY A 196 -12.04 4.46 1.88
CA GLY A 196 -13.08 4.30 0.88
C GLY A 196 -12.55 4.33 -0.55
N GLU A 197 -11.45 5.05 -0.74
CA GLU A 197 -10.71 5.11 -1.99
C GLU A 197 -9.21 5.19 -1.73
N TYR A 198 -8.46 4.47 -2.55
CA TYR A 198 -7.03 4.65 -2.73
C TYR A 198 -6.63 4.13 -4.12
N GLY A 199 -5.47 4.55 -4.59
CA GLY A 199 -4.89 3.99 -5.79
C GLY A 199 -3.80 4.89 -6.34
N SER A 200 -3.28 4.50 -7.50
CA SER A 200 -2.38 5.32 -8.29
C SER A 200 -2.65 5.13 -9.77
N ILE A 201 -2.65 6.23 -10.52
CA ILE A 201 -2.91 6.25 -11.96
C ILE A 201 -1.78 5.60 -12.76
N ASP A 202 -2.12 5.08 -13.94
CA ASP A 202 -1.16 4.49 -14.87
C ASP A 202 -0.28 5.55 -15.53
N LYS A 203 1.04 5.42 -15.39
CA LYS A 203 2.06 6.25 -16.03
C LYS A 203 3.07 5.43 -16.82
N THR A 204 2.72 4.20 -17.19
CA THR A 204 3.62 3.23 -17.85
C THR A 204 4.15 3.73 -19.20
N SER A 205 3.39 4.61 -19.88
CA SER A 205 3.86 5.26 -21.11
C SER A 205 5.04 6.23 -20.90
N TYR A 206 5.26 6.70 -19.68
CA TYR A 206 6.36 7.60 -19.31
C TYR A 206 7.49 6.85 -18.61
N ASP A 207 7.16 5.78 -17.88
CA ASP A 207 8.11 4.93 -17.17
C ASP A 207 7.61 3.48 -17.18
N SER A 208 8.32 2.60 -17.91
CA SER A 208 7.91 1.19 -18.05
C SER A 208 7.84 0.44 -16.71
N GLU A 209 8.52 0.94 -15.68
CA GLU A 209 8.54 0.36 -14.34
C GLU A 209 7.40 0.88 -13.44
N ASN A 210 6.55 1.79 -13.93
CA ASN A 210 5.50 2.39 -13.10
C ASN A 210 4.51 1.35 -12.52
N GLU A 211 4.16 0.29 -13.24
CA GLU A 211 3.31 -0.81 -12.73
C GLU A 211 3.87 -1.40 -11.42
N TYR A 212 5.19 -1.59 -11.35
CA TYR A 212 5.87 -2.09 -10.17
C TYR A 212 5.66 -1.16 -8.97
N TYR A 213 5.87 0.15 -9.15
CA TYR A 213 5.70 1.12 -8.08
C TYR A 213 4.25 1.29 -7.64
N ARG A 214 3.29 1.19 -8.57
CA ARG A 214 1.85 1.17 -8.25
C ARG A 214 1.48 -0.05 -7.41
N ALA A 215 1.99 -1.22 -7.78
CA ALA A 215 1.83 -2.45 -7.00
C ALA A 215 2.49 -2.33 -5.62
N TYR A 216 3.70 -1.74 -5.53
CA TYR A 216 4.38 -1.51 -4.26
C TYR A 216 3.56 -0.62 -3.31
N PHE A 217 3.07 0.50 -3.82
CA PHE A 217 2.19 1.41 -3.09
C PHE A 217 0.94 0.70 -2.56
N ALA A 218 0.22 -0.01 -3.42
CA ALA A 218 -1.00 -0.74 -3.06
C ALA A 218 -0.73 -1.81 -1.98
N ARG A 219 0.36 -2.57 -2.14
CA ARG A 219 0.83 -3.56 -1.16
C ARG A 219 1.09 -2.89 0.19
N LYS A 220 1.87 -1.80 0.22
CA LYS A 220 2.22 -1.11 1.47
C LYS A 220 1.03 -0.53 2.18
N LEU A 221 0.12 0.10 1.45
CA LEU A 221 -1.13 0.59 2.04
C LEU A 221 -1.91 -0.56 2.67
N CYS A 222 -2.14 -1.66 1.95
CA CYS A 222 -2.88 -2.82 2.47
C CYS A 222 -2.21 -3.45 3.71
N GLN A 223 -0.87 -3.57 3.72
CA GLN A 223 -0.11 -4.09 4.87
C GLN A 223 -0.30 -3.21 6.10
N LEU A 224 -0.21 -1.89 5.93
CA LEU A 224 -0.37 -0.96 7.02
C LEU A 224 -1.84 -0.86 7.45
N SER A 225 -2.80 -0.91 6.53
CA SER A 225 -4.22 -0.91 6.85
C SER A 225 -4.59 -2.10 7.72
N ARG A 226 -4.15 -3.33 7.36
CA ARG A 226 -4.36 -4.53 8.15
C ARG A 226 -3.83 -4.40 9.58
N LYS A 227 -2.63 -3.82 9.75
CA LYS A 227 -2.01 -3.60 11.07
C LYS A 227 -2.72 -2.54 11.91
N ASN A 228 -3.44 -1.61 11.28
CA ASN A 228 -4.03 -0.45 11.92
C ASN A 228 -5.58 -0.52 12.04
N GLY A 229 -6.18 -1.67 11.75
CA GLY A 229 -7.65 -1.81 11.81
C GLY A 229 -8.39 -1.00 10.72
N CYS A 230 -7.71 -0.76 9.59
CA CYS A 230 -8.27 -0.07 8.44
C CYS A 230 -8.63 -1.07 7.33
N ILE A 231 -9.67 -0.76 6.56
CA ILE A 231 -10.19 -1.58 5.46
C ILE A 231 -10.06 -0.77 4.17
N PRO A 232 -9.09 -1.08 3.29
CA PRO A 232 -8.86 -0.30 2.08
C PRO A 232 -9.67 -0.83 0.88
N MET A 233 -10.24 0.10 0.12
CA MET A 233 -11.00 -0.16 -1.11
C MET A 233 -10.34 0.55 -2.30
N TYR A 234 -9.84 -0.23 -3.26
CA TYR A 234 -9.15 0.31 -4.42
C TYR A 234 -10.14 1.06 -5.32
N TRP A 235 -9.78 2.27 -5.74
CA TRP A 235 -10.54 3.04 -6.70
C TRP A 235 -10.27 2.52 -8.11
N ASP A 236 -11.21 1.79 -8.69
CA ASP A 236 -11.18 1.38 -10.09
C ASP A 236 -12.19 2.22 -10.88
N ASN A 237 -11.69 3.09 -11.76
CA ASN A 237 -12.55 3.93 -12.61
C ASN A 237 -12.93 3.25 -13.94
N GLY A 238 -12.50 2.02 -14.18
CA GLY A 238 -12.73 1.26 -15.40
C GLY A 238 -11.95 1.73 -16.63
N TYR A 239 -11.03 2.68 -16.48
CA TYR A 239 -10.19 3.16 -17.57
C TYR A 239 -8.77 2.60 -17.43
N ASN A 240 -8.31 1.82 -18.41
CA ASN A 240 -7.01 1.15 -18.41
C ASN A 240 -5.97 1.87 -19.30
N GLY A 241 -6.24 3.10 -19.73
CA GLY A 241 -5.32 3.93 -20.51
C GLY A 241 -4.38 4.77 -19.65
N VAL A 242 -3.62 5.66 -20.30
CA VAL A 242 -2.75 6.63 -19.61
C VAL A 242 -3.56 7.43 -18.60
N HIS A 243 -3.07 7.50 -17.37
CA HIS A 243 -3.71 8.09 -16.19
C HIS A 243 -4.94 7.34 -15.65
N GLY A 244 -5.16 6.11 -16.11
CA GLY A 244 -6.25 5.25 -15.64
C GLY A 244 -5.98 4.56 -14.30
N PHE A 245 -7.04 4.30 -13.54
CA PHE A 245 -6.97 3.45 -12.35
C PHE A 245 -7.43 2.01 -12.61
N GLY A 246 -7.98 1.71 -13.78
CA GLY A 246 -8.63 0.43 -14.07
C GLY A 246 -7.70 -0.77 -13.83
N LEU A 247 -8.13 -1.70 -12.97
CA LEU A 247 -7.54 -3.01 -12.77
C LEU A 247 -8.18 -4.08 -13.65
N PHE A 248 -9.41 -3.83 -14.09
CA PHE A 248 -10.20 -4.68 -14.96
C PHE A 248 -10.63 -3.93 -16.21
N ASP A 249 -10.64 -4.60 -17.36
CA ASP A 249 -11.40 -4.15 -18.52
C ASP A 249 -12.84 -4.65 -18.37
N ARG A 250 -13.76 -3.71 -18.20
CA ARG A 250 -15.18 -4.01 -17.96
C ARG A 250 -15.92 -4.44 -19.24
N THR A 251 -15.33 -4.25 -20.41
CA THR A 251 -15.88 -4.69 -21.70
C THR A 251 -15.57 -6.16 -21.94
N THR A 252 -14.33 -6.57 -21.68
CA THR A 252 -13.85 -7.94 -21.90
C THR A 252 -13.98 -8.82 -20.66
N CYS A 253 -14.20 -8.23 -19.49
CA CYS A 253 -14.19 -8.90 -18.19
C CYS A 253 -12.82 -9.53 -17.85
N GLU A 254 -11.75 -8.93 -18.34
CA GLU A 254 -10.38 -9.38 -18.11
C GLU A 254 -9.67 -8.56 -17.03
N VAL A 255 -8.76 -9.22 -16.31
CA VAL A 255 -7.81 -8.56 -15.40
C VAL A 255 -6.69 -7.95 -16.23
N THR A 256 -6.54 -6.63 -16.18
CA THR A 256 -5.50 -5.90 -16.92
C THR A 256 -4.27 -5.58 -16.08
N GLN A 257 -4.41 -5.55 -14.75
CA GLN A 257 -3.34 -5.20 -13.81
C GLN A 257 -3.15 -6.28 -12.74
N PRO A 258 -2.80 -7.54 -13.13
CA PRO A 258 -2.73 -8.67 -12.21
C PRO A 258 -1.67 -8.48 -11.11
N VAL A 259 -0.57 -7.77 -11.41
CA VAL A 259 0.51 -7.49 -10.45
C VAL A 259 0.01 -6.60 -9.30
N ILE A 260 -0.83 -5.61 -9.59
CA ILE A 260 -1.42 -4.74 -8.56
C ILE A 260 -2.42 -5.52 -7.71
N ILE A 261 -3.25 -6.38 -8.32
CA ILE A 261 -4.19 -7.24 -7.58
C ILE A 261 -3.42 -8.19 -6.64
N ASP A 262 -2.38 -8.85 -7.13
CA ASP A 262 -1.56 -9.75 -6.31
C ASP A 262 -0.91 -8.98 -5.14
N ALA A 263 -0.41 -7.77 -5.39
CA ALA A 263 0.12 -6.88 -4.35
C ALA A 263 -0.91 -6.49 -3.27
N ILE A 264 -2.16 -6.21 -3.66
CA ILE A 264 -3.27 -5.93 -2.72
C ILE A 264 -3.51 -7.15 -1.83
N MET A 265 -3.65 -8.33 -2.44
CA MET A 265 -3.92 -9.59 -1.74
C MET A 265 -2.79 -9.96 -0.78
N GLU A 266 -1.54 -9.91 -1.25
CA GLU A 266 -0.35 -10.10 -0.41
C GLU A 266 -0.31 -9.10 0.73
N GLY A 267 -0.60 -7.83 0.44
CA GLY A 267 -0.53 -6.77 1.43
C GLY A 267 -1.52 -6.99 2.56
N PHE A 268 -2.71 -7.49 2.25
CA PHE A 268 -3.71 -7.86 3.25
C PHE A 268 -3.50 -9.25 3.87
N GLY A 269 -2.38 -9.91 3.56
CA GLY A 269 -1.99 -11.19 4.14
C GLY A 269 -2.76 -12.40 3.62
N GLN A 270 -3.37 -12.27 2.45
CA GLN A 270 -3.93 -13.40 1.73
C GLN A 270 -2.88 -13.94 0.76
N LYS A 271 -2.92 -15.24 0.50
CA LYS A 271 -2.17 -15.80 -0.63
C LYS A 271 -2.79 -15.21 -1.89
N ALA A 272 -2.02 -14.44 -2.65
CA ALA A 272 -2.45 -14.02 -3.98
C ALA A 272 -2.85 -15.28 -4.77
N SER A 273 -3.92 -15.20 -5.55
CA SER A 273 -4.36 -16.29 -6.44
C SER A 273 -3.33 -16.61 -7.54
N GLN A 274 -2.14 -16.01 -7.49
CA GLN A 274 -1.09 -16.03 -8.51
C GLN A 274 -1.70 -15.64 -9.85
N ASN A 275 -2.39 -14.49 -9.90
CA ASN A 275 -2.86 -13.96 -11.18
C ASN A 275 -1.67 -13.61 -12.08
N SER A 276 -0.50 -13.42 -11.46
CA SER A 276 0.82 -13.41 -12.09
C SER A 276 1.74 -14.47 -11.47
N THR A 277 2.63 -15.06 -12.27
CA THR A 277 3.79 -15.81 -11.75
C THR A 277 4.83 -14.79 -11.29
N LEU A 278 5.04 -14.71 -9.97
CA LEU A 278 5.88 -13.70 -9.35
C LEU A 278 6.73 -14.32 -8.24
N MET A 279 8.04 -14.07 -8.27
CA MET A 279 8.98 -14.46 -7.22
C MET A 279 9.54 -13.23 -6.53
N SER A 280 9.68 -13.28 -5.21
CA SER A 280 10.28 -12.21 -4.42
C SER A 280 11.67 -12.60 -4.00
N VAL A 281 12.68 -11.80 -4.33
CA VAL A 281 14.08 -12.07 -3.95
C VAL A 281 14.62 -10.99 -3.03
N ARG A 282 15.28 -11.42 -1.96
CA ARG A 282 16.00 -10.55 -1.01
C ARG A 282 17.47 -10.97 -0.94
N LEU A 283 18.29 -10.01 -0.54
CA LEU A 283 19.67 -10.25 -0.16
C LEU A 283 19.68 -10.65 1.31
N TYR A 284 20.37 -11.72 1.65
CA TYR A 284 20.58 -12.19 3.01
C TYR A 284 22.07 -12.17 3.32
N VAL A 285 22.43 -11.58 4.45
CA VAL A 285 23.82 -11.51 4.93
C VAL A 285 23.87 -12.11 6.32
N SER A 286 24.72 -13.12 6.48
CA SER A 286 24.96 -13.79 7.76
C SER A 286 26.37 -13.48 8.26
N ASP A 287 26.54 -13.43 9.58
CA ASP A 287 27.79 -13.01 10.22
C ASP A 287 28.25 -13.99 11.32
N SER A 288 29.56 -14.01 11.61
CA SER A 288 30.14 -14.86 12.66
C SER A 288 30.30 -14.16 14.02
N LYS A 289 30.00 -12.86 14.09
CA LYS A 289 30.17 -12.06 15.30
C LYS A 289 28.97 -12.18 16.23
N TYR A 290 27.77 -11.98 15.70
CA TYR A 290 26.48 -12.06 16.37
C TYR A 290 25.73 -13.35 16.04
N TRP A 291 26.18 -14.11 15.03
CA TRP A 291 25.49 -15.30 14.54
C TRP A 291 24.06 -15.00 14.07
N THR A 292 23.90 -13.85 13.42
CA THR A 292 22.61 -13.39 12.92
C THR A 292 22.56 -13.41 11.41
N THR A 293 21.35 -13.32 10.87
CA THR A 293 21.13 -13.07 9.45
C THR A 293 20.22 -11.86 9.33
N ILE A 294 20.65 -10.88 8.55
CA ILE A 294 19.83 -9.73 8.17
C ILE A 294 19.49 -9.83 6.68
N GLN A 295 18.48 -9.08 6.28
CA GLN A 295 17.96 -9.05 4.92
C GLN A 295 17.99 -7.64 4.36
N SER A 296 17.99 -7.50 3.03
CA SER A 296 17.89 -6.20 2.36
C SER A 296 16.66 -5.42 2.79
N ASP A 297 16.75 -4.09 2.79
CA ASP A 297 15.65 -3.20 3.11
C ASP A 297 14.52 -3.35 2.06
N ASN A 298 14.92 -3.43 0.78
CA ASN A 298 14.04 -3.63 -0.36
C ASN A 298 13.97 -5.09 -0.83
N THR A 299 13.10 -5.37 -1.80
CA THR A 299 12.84 -6.70 -2.37
C THR A 299 12.74 -6.59 -3.89
N ALA A 300 13.38 -7.51 -4.61
CA ALA A 300 13.25 -7.61 -6.05
C ALA A 300 12.01 -8.47 -6.38
N ARG A 301 11.04 -7.94 -7.12
CA ARG A 301 9.84 -8.67 -7.56
C ARG A 301 10.01 -9.09 -9.00
N ILE A 302 10.32 -10.36 -9.19
CA ILE A 302 10.71 -10.94 -10.46
C ILE A 302 9.50 -11.61 -11.09
N THR A 303 9.08 -11.11 -12.24
CA THR A 303 8.09 -11.76 -13.11
C THR A 303 8.81 -12.57 -14.20
N LYS A 304 8.06 -13.35 -15.00
CA LYS A 304 8.62 -14.12 -16.12
C LYS A 304 9.42 -13.28 -17.13
N LYS A 305 9.20 -11.96 -17.19
CA LYS A 305 9.95 -11.05 -18.06
C LYS A 305 11.43 -10.93 -17.66
N GLY A 306 11.78 -11.24 -16.42
CA GLY A 306 13.10 -10.95 -15.87
C GLY A 306 13.29 -9.46 -15.60
N GLY A 307 14.53 -9.00 -15.54
CA GLY A 307 14.88 -7.59 -15.33
C GLY A 307 16.19 -7.41 -14.56
N THR A 308 16.60 -6.16 -14.39
CA THR A 308 17.76 -5.78 -13.56
C THR A 308 17.26 -5.13 -12.27
N TYR A 309 17.77 -5.60 -11.13
CA TYR A 309 17.30 -5.22 -9.81
C TYR A 309 18.50 -4.86 -8.91
N THR A 310 18.34 -3.87 -8.04
CA THR A 310 19.35 -3.54 -7.01
C THR A 310 18.78 -3.77 -5.62
N LEU A 311 19.42 -4.61 -4.82
CA LEU A 311 19.06 -4.85 -3.42
C LEU A 311 20.04 -4.14 -2.49
N LYS A 312 19.51 -3.45 -1.49
CA LYS A 312 20.28 -2.64 -0.52
C LYS A 312 20.09 -3.16 0.88
N LEU A 313 21.17 -3.29 1.63
CA LEU A 313 21.18 -3.85 2.97
C LEU A 313 22.05 -3.00 3.89
N LYS A 314 21.44 -2.52 4.98
CA LYS A 314 22.13 -1.78 6.03
C LYS A 314 22.57 -2.70 7.16
N GLY A 315 23.78 -2.51 7.65
CA GLY A 315 24.29 -3.24 8.81
C GLY A 315 25.39 -2.47 9.53
N ASP A 316 25.66 -2.85 10.77
CA ASP A 316 26.75 -2.25 11.54
C ASP A 316 28.12 -2.78 11.10
N LYS A 317 29.16 -2.11 11.59
CA LYS A 317 30.56 -2.43 11.30
C LYS A 317 30.94 -3.85 11.71
N ASP A 318 30.57 -4.24 12.92
CA ASP A 318 30.98 -5.52 13.51
C ASP A 318 30.40 -6.68 12.70
N MET A 319 29.15 -6.55 12.27
CA MET A 319 28.48 -7.52 11.41
C MET A 319 29.12 -7.59 10.03
N LEU A 320 29.23 -6.46 9.32
CA LEU A 320 29.65 -6.44 7.91
C LEU A 320 31.17 -6.58 7.72
N SER A 321 31.95 -6.58 8.81
CA SER A 321 33.36 -6.97 8.81
C SER A 321 33.60 -8.45 9.18
N ASN A 322 32.54 -9.20 9.52
CA ASN A 322 32.61 -10.61 9.91
C ASN A 322 31.61 -11.47 9.11
N ILE A 323 31.54 -11.26 7.80
CA ILE A 323 30.55 -11.89 6.92
C ILE A 323 30.89 -13.37 6.73
N THR A 324 29.92 -14.24 6.95
CA THR A 324 30.03 -15.68 6.63
C THR A 324 29.36 -15.99 5.30
N THR A 325 28.22 -15.36 5.02
CA THR A 325 27.41 -15.64 3.82
C THR A 325 26.81 -14.36 3.26
N ILE A 326 26.79 -14.25 1.93
CA ILE A 326 25.95 -13.30 1.18
C ILE A 326 25.18 -14.10 0.15
N ALA A 327 23.85 -14.05 0.19
CA ALA A 327 23.01 -14.84 -0.71
C ALA A 327 21.79 -14.07 -1.22
N LEU A 328 21.44 -14.30 -2.48
CA LEU A 328 20.12 -13.98 -3.02
C LEU A 328 19.21 -15.18 -2.81
N LYS A 329 18.04 -14.98 -2.18
CA LYS A 329 17.08 -16.06 -1.93
C LYS A 329 15.65 -15.63 -2.20
N ASP A 330 14.83 -16.59 -2.59
CA ASP A 330 13.37 -16.43 -2.61
C ASP A 330 12.83 -16.21 -1.19
N CYS A 331 12.20 -15.06 -0.97
CA CYS A 331 11.65 -14.66 0.33
C CYS A 331 10.55 -15.58 0.82
N ASN A 332 9.67 -16.03 -0.08
CA ASN A 332 8.51 -16.82 0.31
C ASN A 332 8.93 -18.23 0.74
N VAL A 333 9.95 -18.78 0.10
CA VAL A 333 10.53 -20.06 0.51
C VAL A 333 11.32 -19.90 1.81
N GLU A 334 12.17 -18.88 1.92
CA GLU A 334 12.98 -18.64 3.13
C GLU A 334 12.11 -18.42 4.38
N LEU A 335 10.95 -17.74 4.24
CA LEU A 335 10.00 -17.53 5.33
C LEU A 335 9.08 -18.74 5.60
N GLY A 336 9.16 -19.80 4.80
CA GLY A 336 8.30 -20.98 4.91
C GLY A 336 6.86 -20.76 4.42
N ASN A 337 6.59 -19.66 3.71
CA ASN A 337 5.30 -19.38 3.09
C ASN A 337 5.05 -20.25 1.84
N GLN A 338 6.12 -20.72 1.21
CA GLN A 338 6.11 -21.64 0.08
C GLN A 338 7.18 -22.73 0.29
N THR A 339 6.98 -23.88 -0.33
CA THR A 339 7.96 -24.99 -0.29
C THR A 339 8.94 -24.96 -1.46
N LYS A 340 8.59 -24.25 -2.54
CA LYS A 340 9.38 -24.10 -3.77
C LYS A 340 9.14 -22.71 -4.33
N SER A 341 10.10 -22.23 -5.12
CA SER A 341 9.95 -20.97 -5.85
C SER A 341 8.95 -21.09 -6.98
N ASP A 342 8.37 -19.95 -7.38
CA ASP A 342 7.37 -19.87 -8.44
C ASP A 342 7.95 -20.09 -9.86
N PHE A 343 9.28 -20.04 -9.99
CA PHE A 343 10.01 -20.44 -11.20
C PHE A 343 10.87 -21.66 -10.91
N THR A 344 11.23 -22.38 -11.97
CA THR A 344 12.05 -23.59 -11.88
C THR A 344 13.45 -23.42 -12.48
N ASN A 345 13.63 -22.37 -13.28
CA ASN A 345 14.89 -22.04 -13.92
C ASN A 345 14.97 -20.52 -14.12
N ALA A 346 16.18 -19.98 -14.05
CA ALA A 346 16.52 -18.61 -14.36
C ALA A 346 18.03 -18.50 -14.62
N GLN A 347 18.42 -17.53 -15.45
CA GLN A 347 19.80 -17.08 -15.55
C GLN A 347 19.97 -15.82 -14.73
N ILE A 348 20.94 -15.80 -13.82
CA ILE A 348 21.25 -14.66 -12.96
C ILE A 348 22.69 -14.21 -13.20
N VAL A 349 22.84 -12.91 -13.41
CA VAL A 349 24.09 -12.22 -13.62
C VAL A 349 24.21 -11.19 -12.49
N ILE A 350 25.22 -11.30 -11.63
CA ILE A 350 25.55 -10.22 -10.70
C ILE A 350 26.28 -9.15 -11.50
N ASP A 351 25.62 -8.02 -11.71
CA ASP A 351 26.13 -6.90 -12.50
C ASP A 351 27.09 -6.05 -11.68
N LYS A 352 26.80 -5.88 -10.38
CA LYS A 352 27.58 -5.01 -9.50
C LYS A 352 27.42 -5.38 -8.04
N VAL A 353 28.51 -5.30 -7.29
CA VAL A 353 28.51 -5.27 -5.82
C VAL A 353 29.17 -3.98 -5.37
N ARG A 354 28.49 -3.23 -4.52
CA ARG A 354 28.97 -1.94 -3.99
C ARG A 354 28.86 -1.92 -2.48
N PHE A 355 29.92 -1.52 -1.79
CA PHE A 355 29.95 -1.37 -0.34
C PHE A 355 30.38 0.05 0.02
N ASN A 356 29.54 0.78 0.77
CA ASN A 356 29.77 2.18 1.15
C ASN A 356 30.14 3.11 -0.03
N GLY A 357 29.60 2.85 -1.21
CA GLY A 357 29.87 3.63 -2.42
C GLY A 357 31.06 3.13 -3.26
N THR A 358 31.85 2.18 -2.75
CA THR A 358 32.98 1.57 -3.47
C THR A 358 32.50 0.34 -4.25
N ASP A 359 32.80 0.28 -5.54
CA ASP A 359 32.49 -0.86 -6.42
C ASP A 359 33.53 -1.98 -6.25
N TYR A 360 33.07 -3.23 -6.15
CA TYR A 360 33.89 -4.44 -6.07
C TYR A 360 33.69 -5.29 -7.33
N THR A 361 34.76 -5.91 -7.83
CA THR A 361 34.74 -6.73 -9.04
C THR A 361 34.00 -8.05 -8.81
N VAL A 362 33.23 -8.49 -9.81
CA VAL A 362 32.54 -9.79 -9.83
C VAL A 362 33.32 -10.75 -10.74
N LYS A 363 33.76 -11.90 -10.21
CA LYS A 363 34.77 -12.79 -10.85
C LYS A 363 34.31 -13.42 -12.16
N GLU A 364 33.08 -13.94 -12.22
CA GLU A 364 32.45 -14.49 -13.42
C GLU A 364 31.05 -15.01 -13.02
N ASN A 365 30.02 -14.70 -13.82
CA ASN A 365 28.66 -15.15 -13.56
C ASN A 365 28.46 -16.58 -14.08
N LYS A 366 28.18 -17.53 -13.17
CA LYS A 366 27.83 -18.90 -13.53
C LYS A 366 26.31 -18.98 -13.73
N ASN A 367 25.89 -19.29 -14.96
CA ASN A 367 24.49 -19.34 -15.37
C ASN A 367 23.76 -20.64 -15.03
N ASP A 368 24.39 -21.57 -14.29
CA ASP A 368 23.89 -22.94 -14.18
C ASP A 368 23.36 -23.24 -12.76
N GLU A 369 22.04 -23.44 -12.71
CA GLU A 369 21.19 -23.92 -11.61
C GLU A 369 21.24 -23.14 -10.28
N VAL A 370 20.74 -21.89 -10.32
CA VAL A 370 20.41 -21.09 -9.11
C VAL A 370 19.21 -21.63 -8.33
N PHE A 371 18.54 -22.66 -8.82
CA PHE A 371 17.50 -23.36 -8.08
C PHE A 371 18.13 -24.56 -7.41
N SER A 372 18.10 -24.60 -6.08
CA SER A 372 18.61 -25.74 -5.31
C SER A 372 17.87 -27.03 -5.69
N GLU A 373 18.37 -28.21 -5.27
CA GLU A 373 17.66 -29.49 -5.45
C GLU A 373 16.22 -29.47 -4.90
N LYS A 374 15.92 -28.57 -3.95
CA LYS A 374 14.59 -28.39 -3.39
C LYS A 374 13.65 -27.59 -4.29
N GLY A 375 14.16 -27.00 -5.39
CA GLY A 375 13.42 -26.17 -6.33
C GLY A 375 13.23 -24.74 -5.85
N SER A 376 14.17 -24.20 -5.07
CA SER A 376 14.12 -22.84 -4.54
C SER A 376 15.28 -22.00 -5.08
N LEU A 377 15.02 -20.76 -5.47
CA LEU A 377 16.08 -19.83 -5.86
C LEU A 377 16.98 -19.55 -4.66
N GLN A 378 18.26 -19.91 -4.80
CA GLN A 378 19.34 -19.64 -3.88
C GLN A 378 20.63 -19.44 -4.67
N MET A 379 21.21 -18.24 -4.59
CA MET A 379 22.50 -17.91 -5.19
C MET A 379 23.41 -17.31 -4.14
N GLU A 380 24.49 -18.02 -3.81
CA GLU A 380 25.47 -17.60 -2.82
C GLU A 380 26.61 -16.84 -3.51
N LEU A 381 26.76 -15.56 -3.17
CA LEU A 381 27.89 -14.74 -3.63
C LEU A 381 29.13 -15.03 -2.77
N ILE A 382 28.91 -15.34 -1.49
CA ILE A 382 29.91 -15.75 -0.52
C ILE A 382 29.28 -16.83 0.35
N ASN A 383 30.03 -17.92 0.62
CA ASN A 383 29.71 -18.86 1.68
C ASN A 383 31.00 -19.42 2.29
N GLN A 384 31.27 -19.07 3.55
CA GLN A 384 32.46 -19.52 4.27
C GLN A 384 32.51 -21.02 4.52
N TRP A 385 31.35 -21.68 4.56
CA TRP A 385 31.23 -23.10 4.84
C TRP A 385 31.33 -23.95 3.58
N SER A 386 31.40 -23.31 2.42
CA SER A 386 31.53 -23.96 1.12
C SER A 386 32.99 -23.97 0.67
N GLU A 387 33.34 -24.99 -0.11
CA GLU A 387 34.61 -25.02 -0.87
C GLU A 387 34.54 -24.10 -2.10
N ALA A 388 33.38 -23.52 -2.41
CA ALA A 388 33.22 -22.57 -3.50
C ALA A 388 33.99 -21.27 -3.25
N GLU A 389 34.74 -20.83 -4.27
CA GLU A 389 35.38 -19.52 -4.26
C GLU A 389 34.33 -18.40 -4.25
N PRO A 390 34.54 -17.30 -3.48
CA PRO A 390 33.65 -16.14 -3.51
C PRO A 390 33.52 -15.55 -4.91
N MET A 391 32.30 -15.13 -5.26
CA MET A 391 32.02 -14.45 -6.53
C MET A 391 32.53 -13.00 -6.58
N ILE A 392 32.90 -12.45 -5.42
CA ILE A 392 33.33 -11.06 -5.25
C ILE A 392 34.85 -11.03 -5.05
N GLU A 393 35.56 -10.22 -5.84
CA GLU A 393 36.97 -9.90 -5.62
C GLU A 393 37.15 -8.79 -4.60
N GLY A 394 38.37 -8.64 -4.09
CA GLY A 394 38.64 -7.60 -3.07
C GLY A 394 37.99 -7.93 -1.73
N LEU A 395 37.81 -9.22 -1.42
CA LEU A 395 37.44 -9.68 -0.09
C LEU A 395 38.66 -10.19 0.67
N GLN A 396 38.78 -9.84 1.94
CA GLN A 396 39.78 -10.40 2.84
C GLN A 396 39.19 -11.65 3.50
N LYS A 397 39.80 -12.81 3.29
CA LYS A 397 39.41 -14.07 3.94
C LYS A 397 40.31 -14.33 5.16
N LYS A 398 39.71 -14.35 6.35
CA LYS A 398 40.31 -14.81 7.62
C LYS A 398 39.47 -15.96 8.20
N GLU A 399 39.00 -15.82 9.44
CA GLU A 399 37.93 -16.62 10.05
C GLU A 399 36.52 -16.18 9.61
N SER A 400 36.45 -15.20 8.71
CA SER A 400 35.25 -14.63 8.08
C SER A 400 35.69 -13.81 6.85
N PHE A 401 34.74 -13.27 6.10
CA PHE A 401 34.97 -12.34 4.99
C PHE A 401 34.71 -10.90 5.41
N SER A 402 35.54 -10.00 4.89
CA SER A 402 35.33 -8.55 4.95
C SER A 402 35.71 -7.92 3.61
N PHE A 403 35.15 -6.76 3.29
CA PHE A 403 35.53 -5.99 2.11
C PHE A 403 36.92 -5.37 2.34
N GLN A 404 37.87 -5.63 1.43
CA GLN A 404 39.22 -5.05 1.47
C GLN A 404 39.14 -3.54 1.26
N ASP A 405 40.00 -2.82 1.97
CA ASP A 405 40.16 -1.36 1.89
C ASP A 405 38.87 -0.56 2.11
N ALA A 406 37.84 -1.19 2.70
CA ALA A 406 36.57 -0.55 2.97
C ALA A 406 36.66 0.39 4.18
N ASP A 407 36.11 1.60 4.01
CA ASP A 407 35.88 2.54 5.10
C ASP A 407 34.64 2.12 5.89
N TYR A 408 34.82 1.25 6.88
CA TYR A 408 33.75 0.77 7.75
C TYR A 408 33.32 1.83 8.76
N LYS A 409 32.04 2.21 8.68
CA LYS A 409 31.35 3.22 9.49
C LYS A 409 30.43 2.55 10.51
N ASP A 410 29.81 3.33 11.40
CA ASP A 410 28.83 2.81 12.35
C ASP A 410 27.61 2.18 11.65
N GLU A 411 27.14 2.82 10.57
CA GLU A 411 26.17 2.25 9.62
C GLU A 411 26.82 2.10 8.25
N ASN A 412 26.76 0.90 7.68
CA ASN A 412 27.29 0.58 6.36
C ASN A 412 26.17 0.11 5.43
N VAL A 413 26.35 0.33 4.12
CA VAL A 413 25.40 -0.06 3.09
C VAL A 413 26.07 -0.99 2.09
N LEU A 414 25.50 -2.18 1.93
CA LEU A 414 25.80 -3.13 0.87
C LEU A 414 24.71 -3.04 -0.20
N GLU A 415 25.11 -2.83 -1.46
CA GLU A 415 24.22 -2.85 -2.62
C GLU A 415 24.66 -3.97 -3.57
N VAL A 416 23.71 -4.80 -4.01
CA VAL A 416 23.92 -5.86 -5.01
C VAL A 416 22.96 -5.63 -6.16
N THR A 417 23.51 -5.33 -7.34
CA THR A 417 22.75 -5.24 -8.59
C THR A 417 22.89 -6.55 -9.36
N PHE A 418 21.76 -7.12 -9.77
CA PHE A 418 21.72 -8.34 -10.56
C PHE A 418 20.66 -8.29 -11.64
N THR A 419 20.96 -8.95 -12.76
CA THR A 419 20.05 -9.15 -13.88
C THR A 419 19.60 -10.60 -13.88
N ILE A 420 18.28 -10.81 -13.92
CA ILE A 420 17.67 -12.12 -14.05
C ILE A 420 16.89 -12.23 -15.36
N SER A 421 17.04 -13.35 -16.05
CA SER A 421 16.41 -13.61 -17.35
C SER A 421 16.10 -15.10 -17.53
N ASN A 422 15.46 -15.45 -18.66
CA ASN A 422 15.19 -16.84 -19.04
C ASN A 422 14.40 -17.65 -17.99
N LEU A 423 13.46 -16.99 -17.31
CA LEU A 423 12.62 -17.58 -16.28
C LEU A 423 11.61 -18.58 -16.87
N LYS A 424 11.57 -19.80 -16.31
CA LYS A 424 10.66 -20.88 -16.74
C LYS A 424 9.69 -21.32 -15.65
#